data_AF-A0A411HIJ9-F1
#
_entry.id   AF-A0A411HIJ9-F1
#
_cell.length_a   1.000
_cell.length_b   1.000
_cell.length_c   1.000
_cell.angle_alpha   90.00
_cell.angle_beta   90.00
_cell.angle_gamma   90.00
#
_symmetry.space_group_name_H-M   'P 1'
#
loop_
_entity.id
_entity.type
_entity.pdbx_description
1 polymer ?
#
loop_
_entity_poly.entity_id
_entity_poly.type
_entity_poly.pdbx_seq_one_letter_code
_entity_poly.pdbx_strand_id
1 'polypeptide(L)'
;MCIFFALMLVGCQSFGGGASAPSSVASKQTTLAASDPLSALVGEFDNNAQVWRVQTQLQSPAPQPAKGKAAPIREAVPLRVHQHVRVLEHKNAGSALLLWQLDVTGAAPPVSATWLFRVTIDANGVTLLPYRATDPAAIAARLGDAAKRFEVQPNEWVELDACALHGTMQAGHLVASVDQASCASLLPGIGASAALLPLRIDADAEILRVATFADQARSPTALQEARRVRWFGGWAAINGAGPHATMDSKDWHEQRSLRIHDEGGLLAVLWRDGSRSGYSVELSRQNVGGDSQVLKLAVIEDASARTLSYVWANPDATRIGMHLGWVQVGLELQGEAPTAH
;
A
#
# COMPACT_ATOMS: atom_id res chain seq x y z
N MET A 1 10.19 -31.72 -31.38
CA MET A 1 9.18 -30.83 -32.02
C MET A 1 9.36 -29.46 -31.40
N CYS A 2 10.17 -28.61 -32.05
CA CYS A 2 10.57 -27.30 -31.54
C CYS A 2 9.60 -26.25 -32.10
N ILE A 3 8.89 -25.54 -31.23
CA ILE A 3 8.01 -24.44 -31.62
C ILE A 3 8.82 -23.15 -31.49
N PHE A 4 9.14 -22.56 -32.64
CA PHE A 4 9.65 -21.20 -32.77
C PHE A 4 8.50 -20.21 -32.50
N PHE A 5 8.66 -19.32 -31.51
CA PHE A 5 7.79 -18.17 -31.36
C PHE A 5 8.42 -16.97 -32.07
N ALA A 6 7.73 -16.46 -33.09
CA ALA A 6 8.13 -15.30 -33.86
C ALA A 6 7.86 -14.01 -33.08
N LEU A 7 8.88 -13.15 -33.00
CA LEU A 7 8.85 -11.82 -32.41
C LEU A 7 8.27 -10.84 -33.45
N MET A 8 7.08 -10.28 -33.20
CA MET A 8 6.54 -9.16 -33.98
C MET A 8 6.87 -7.84 -33.28
N LEU A 9 7.62 -6.99 -33.97
CA LEU A 9 7.88 -5.58 -33.65
C LEU A 9 6.58 -4.78 -33.78
N VAL A 10 6.18 -4.07 -32.73
CA VAL A 10 5.08 -3.09 -32.76
C VAL A 10 5.60 -1.71 -32.35
N GLY A 11 5.15 -0.71 -33.11
CA GLY A 11 5.64 0.65 -33.19
C GLY A 11 5.66 1.47 -31.90
N CYS A 12 6.59 2.43 -31.89
CA CYS A 12 6.61 3.56 -30.97
C CYS A 12 5.33 4.40 -31.17
N GLN A 13 4.44 4.40 -30.18
CA GLN A 13 3.48 5.47 -29.98
C GLN A 13 3.76 6.12 -28.63
N SER A 14 4.09 7.41 -28.68
CA SER A 14 4.23 8.32 -27.57
C SER A 14 2.87 8.55 -26.91
N PHE A 15 2.63 7.89 -25.78
CA PHE A 15 1.47 8.14 -24.92
C PHE A 15 1.81 9.28 -23.94
N GLY A 16 1.18 10.44 -24.15
CA GLY A 16 1.01 11.45 -23.10
C GLY A 16 0.08 10.88 -22.03
N GLY A 17 0.65 10.22 -21.03
CA GLY A 17 -0.07 9.69 -19.89
C GLY A 17 -0.54 10.82 -18.99
N GLY A 18 -1.79 11.25 -19.16
CA GLY A 18 -2.55 11.92 -18.10
C GLY A 18 -2.79 10.91 -16.99
N ALA A 19 -1.80 10.73 -16.12
CA ALA A 19 -1.97 10.00 -14.87
C ALA A 19 -2.91 10.82 -13.99
N SER A 20 -4.17 10.41 -13.95
CA SER A 20 -5.14 10.84 -12.95
C SER A 20 -4.47 10.69 -11.59
N ALA A 21 -4.28 11.79 -10.87
CA ALA A 21 -3.84 11.73 -9.48
C ALA A 21 -4.83 10.82 -8.73
N PRO A 22 -4.36 9.83 -7.94
CA PRO A 22 -5.27 9.07 -7.10
C PRO A 22 -5.92 10.05 -6.12
N SER A 23 -7.20 10.33 -6.35
CA SER A 23 -8.05 11.05 -5.40
C SER A 23 -8.10 10.21 -4.13
N SER A 24 -7.24 10.50 -3.16
CA SER A 24 -7.36 9.95 -1.81
C SER A 24 -8.53 10.65 -1.13
N VAL A 25 -9.75 10.23 -1.44
CA VAL A 25 -10.91 10.74 -0.74
C VAL A 25 -10.87 10.17 0.68
N ALA A 26 -10.89 11.06 1.67
CA ALA A 26 -10.87 10.71 3.07
C ALA A 26 -12.10 9.86 3.43
N SER A 27 -11.95 8.54 3.37
CA SER A 27 -12.86 7.61 4.00
C SER A 27 -12.81 7.89 5.51
N LYS A 28 -13.96 8.21 6.13
CA LYS A 28 -14.07 8.19 7.59
C LYS A 28 -13.75 6.78 8.05
N GLN A 29 -12.50 6.55 8.47
CA GLN A 29 -12.09 5.27 9.01
C GLN A 29 -12.79 5.08 10.36
N THR A 30 -13.35 3.90 10.55
CA THR A 30 -13.82 3.47 11.88
C THR A 30 -12.58 3.11 12.69
N THR A 31 -12.19 3.99 13.61
CA THR A 31 -11.19 3.65 14.63
C THR A 31 -11.79 2.60 15.55
N LEU A 32 -11.20 1.40 15.57
CA LEU A 32 -11.50 0.39 16.57
C LEU A 32 -10.73 0.71 17.86
N ALA A 33 -11.32 0.39 19.01
CA ALA A 33 -10.57 0.47 20.26
C ALA A 33 -9.34 -0.46 20.18
N ALA A 34 -8.23 -0.08 20.81
CA ALA A 34 -7.03 -0.93 20.86
C ALA A 34 -7.29 -2.33 21.46
N SER A 35 -8.34 -2.46 22.28
CA SER A 35 -8.80 -3.73 22.85
C SER A 35 -9.65 -4.58 21.89
N ASP A 36 -10.09 -4.03 20.76
CA ASP A 36 -10.83 -4.79 19.76
C ASP A 36 -9.90 -5.82 19.11
N PRO A 37 -10.26 -7.11 19.06
CA PRO A 37 -9.42 -8.14 18.45
C PRO A 37 -9.14 -7.88 16.96
N LEU A 38 -9.96 -7.11 16.26
CA LEU A 38 -9.77 -6.78 14.84
C LEU A 38 -8.88 -5.56 14.61
N SER A 39 -8.45 -4.86 15.66
CA SER A 39 -7.56 -3.70 15.55
C SER A 39 -6.23 -4.02 14.83
N ALA A 40 -5.77 -5.27 14.94
CA ALA A 40 -4.60 -5.80 14.22
C ALA A 40 -4.76 -5.77 12.68
N LEU A 41 -5.98 -5.97 12.20
CA LEU A 41 -6.26 -6.09 10.77
C LEU A 41 -6.72 -4.78 10.15
N VAL A 42 -7.55 -4.02 10.86
CA VAL A 42 -8.22 -2.84 10.32
C VAL A 42 -7.25 -1.68 10.24
N GLY A 43 -7.11 -1.07 9.07
CA GLY A 43 -6.17 0.02 8.82
C GLY A 43 -5.75 0.12 7.37
N GLU A 44 -4.83 1.04 7.11
CA GLU A 44 -4.10 1.15 5.85
C GLU A 44 -2.66 0.68 6.05
N PHE A 45 -2.13 -0.09 5.10
CA PHE A 45 -0.81 -0.68 5.16
C PHE A 45 -0.11 -0.58 3.81
N ASP A 46 1.20 -0.36 3.78
CA ASP A 46 2.00 -0.36 2.54
C ASP A 46 3.33 -1.07 2.80
N ASN A 47 3.79 -1.87 1.83
CA ASN A 47 5.04 -2.64 1.93
C ASN A 47 6.24 -1.92 1.27
N ASN A 48 6.16 -0.61 1.06
CA ASN A 48 7.24 0.20 0.50
C ASN A 48 8.60 -0.03 1.19
N ALA A 49 8.61 -0.11 2.53
CA ALA A 49 9.83 -0.39 3.29
C ALA A 49 10.45 -1.75 2.93
N GLN A 50 9.64 -2.79 2.71
CA GLN A 50 10.10 -4.11 2.26
C GLN A 50 10.68 -4.03 0.85
N VAL A 51 9.96 -3.40 -0.09
CA VAL A 51 10.39 -3.23 -1.49
C VAL A 51 11.74 -2.52 -1.55
N TRP A 52 11.87 -1.40 -0.84
CA TRP A 52 13.10 -0.61 -0.78
C TRP A 52 14.27 -1.41 -0.20
N ARG A 53 14.04 -2.17 0.88
CA ARG A 53 15.05 -3.03 1.52
C ARG A 53 15.59 -4.07 0.54
N VAL A 54 14.70 -4.79 -0.15
CA VAL A 54 15.09 -5.82 -1.13
C VAL A 54 15.82 -5.18 -2.32
N GLN A 55 15.34 -4.05 -2.86
CA GLN A 55 16.01 -3.34 -3.96
C GLN A 55 17.44 -2.90 -3.59
N THR A 56 17.62 -2.34 -2.38
CA THR A 56 18.93 -1.91 -1.90
C THR A 56 19.91 -3.09 -1.74
N GLN A 57 19.41 -4.24 -1.27
CA GLN A 57 20.19 -5.47 -1.19
C GLN A 57 20.60 -5.99 -2.59
N LEU A 58 19.73 -5.87 -3.59
CA LEU A 58 20.05 -6.28 -4.96
C LEU A 58 21.10 -5.38 -5.63
N GLN A 59 21.12 -4.09 -5.31
CA GLN A 59 22.13 -3.13 -5.79
C GLN A 59 23.49 -3.31 -5.12
N SER A 60 23.52 -3.87 -3.90
CA SER A 60 24.76 -4.17 -3.19
C SER A 60 25.52 -5.31 -3.89
N PRO A 61 26.87 -5.31 -3.90
CA PRO A 61 27.66 -6.42 -4.40
C PRO A 61 27.23 -7.72 -3.72
N ALA A 62 27.09 -8.81 -4.49
CA ALA A 62 26.76 -10.10 -3.90
C ALA A 62 27.85 -10.50 -2.89
N PRO A 63 27.49 -10.97 -1.69
CA PRO A 63 28.48 -11.56 -0.81
C PRO A 63 29.17 -12.69 -1.56
N GLN A 64 30.51 -12.70 -1.55
CA GLN A 64 31.23 -13.82 -2.14
C GLN A 64 30.83 -15.10 -1.38
N PRO A 65 30.43 -16.17 -2.09
CA PRO A 65 30.11 -17.42 -1.43
C PRO A 65 31.33 -17.89 -0.64
N ALA A 66 31.11 -18.28 0.62
CA ALA A 66 32.14 -18.98 1.37
C ALA A 66 32.57 -20.23 0.59
N LYS A 67 33.87 -20.55 0.59
CA LYS A 67 34.43 -21.67 -0.18
C LYS A 67 33.61 -22.95 0.09
N GLY A 68 33.01 -23.50 -0.95
CA GLY A 68 32.19 -24.72 -0.88
C GLY A 68 30.70 -24.52 -0.52
N LYS A 69 30.22 -23.28 -0.37
CA LYS A 69 28.79 -22.98 -0.20
C LYS A 69 28.21 -22.41 -1.49
N ALA A 70 26.98 -22.79 -1.82
CA ALA A 70 26.22 -22.16 -2.88
C ALA A 70 26.04 -20.67 -2.56
N ALA A 71 26.02 -19.82 -3.60
CA ALA A 71 25.68 -18.42 -3.43
C ALA A 71 24.24 -18.32 -2.87
N PRO A 72 23.98 -17.39 -1.93
CA PRO A 72 22.63 -17.18 -1.44
C PRO A 72 21.72 -16.79 -2.61
N ILE A 73 20.58 -17.45 -2.73
CA ILE A 73 19.55 -17.08 -3.70
C ILE A 73 19.06 -15.69 -3.32
N ARG A 74 19.18 -14.74 -4.24
CA ARG A 74 18.65 -13.39 -4.05
C ARG A 74 17.14 -13.44 -4.15
N GLU A 75 16.45 -12.92 -3.13
CA GLU A 75 15.00 -12.83 -3.14
C GLU A 75 14.53 -11.91 -4.29
N ALA A 76 13.48 -12.33 -5.00
CA ALA A 76 12.83 -11.47 -5.98
C ALA A 76 12.13 -10.30 -5.28
N VAL A 77 12.20 -9.11 -5.88
CA VAL A 77 11.53 -7.91 -5.34
C VAL A 77 10.01 -8.19 -5.24
N PRO A 78 9.39 -8.07 -4.07
CA PRO A 78 7.95 -8.21 -3.94
C PRO A 78 7.23 -7.10 -4.72
N LEU A 79 6.00 -7.35 -5.14
CA LEU A 79 5.14 -6.29 -5.67
C LEU A 79 4.94 -5.21 -4.59
N ARG A 80 4.92 -3.93 -4.98
CA ARG A 80 4.52 -2.87 -4.07
C ARG A 80 3.00 -2.87 -3.95
N VAL A 81 2.48 -3.17 -2.76
CA VAL A 81 1.05 -3.31 -2.49
C VAL A 81 0.64 -2.35 -1.39
N HIS A 82 -0.32 -1.49 -1.71
CA HIS A 82 -1.06 -0.70 -0.73
C HIS A 82 -2.32 -1.47 -0.37
N GLN A 83 -2.60 -1.61 0.93
CA GLN A 83 -3.71 -2.40 1.45
C GLN A 83 -4.59 -1.53 2.34
N HIS A 84 -5.89 -1.63 2.18
CA HIS A 84 -6.86 -0.94 3.02
C HIS A 84 -7.90 -1.94 3.53
N VAL A 85 -7.97 -2.10 4.84
CA VAL A 85 -8.90 -2.99 5.53
C VAL A 85 -9.81 -2.16 6.41
N ARG A 86 -11.12 -2.28 6.23
CA ARG A 86 -12.11 -1.55 7.01
C ARG A 86 -13.28 -2.42 7.44
N VAL A 87 -13.84 -2.14 8.61
CA VAL A 87 -15.07 -2.79 9.07
C VAL A 87 -16.28 -2.17 8.37
N LEU A 88 -17.15 -3.01 7.81
CA LEU A 88 -18.43 -2.59 7.26
C LEU A 88 -19.56 -2.74 8.28
N GLU A 89 -19.54 -3.86 9.02
CA GLU A 89 -20.56 -4.21 10.00
C GLU A 89 -19.93 -4.98 11.17
N HIS A 90 -20.30 -4.61 12.40
CA HIS A 90 -20.18 -5.47 13.58
C HIS A 90 -21.54 -6.09 13.84
N LYS A 91 -21.64 -7.43 13.75
CA LYS A 91 -22.89 -8.11 14.06
C LYS A 91 -23.01 -8.41 15.55
N ASN A 92 -21.91 -8.88 16.16
CA ASN A 92 -21.76 -9.19 17.59
C ASN A 92 -20.27 -9.14 17.98
N ALA A 93 -19.94 -9.29 19.27
CA ALA A 93 -18.56 -9.23 19.79
C ALA A 93 -17.55 -10.23 19.16
N GLY A 94 -18.04 -11.27 18.46
CA GLY A 94 -17.21 -12.25 17.78
C GLY A 94 -17.46 -12.35 16.27
N SER A 95 -18.21 -11.43 15.65
CA SER A 95 -18.41 -11.49 14.19
C SER A 95 -18.48 -10.12 13.52
N ALA A 96 -17.71 -9.95 12.46
CA ALA A 96 -17.64 -8.73 11.66
C ALA A 96 -17.58 -9.03 10.16
N LEU A 97 -17.99 -8.04 9.36
CA LEU A 97 -17.73 -7.99 7.93
C LEU A 97 -16.64 -6.95 7.66
N LEU A 98 -15.56 -7.39 7.01
CA LEU A 98 -14.45 -6.54 6.60
C LEU A 98 -14.44 -6.38 5.08
N LEU A 99 -14.09 -5.20 4.61
CA LEU A 99 -13.70 -4.98 3.23
C LEU A 99 -12.19 -4.80 3.17
N TRP A 100 -11.53 -5.57 2.31
CA TRP A 100 -10.09 -5.51 2.07
C TRP A 100 -9.79 -5.19 0.62
N GLN A 101 -9.18 -4.03 0.39
CA GLN A 101 -8.70 -3.58 -0.92
C GLN A 101 -7.18 -3.73 -0.98
N LEU A 102 -6.68 -4.27 -2.09
CA LEU A 102 -5.25 -4.38 -2.38
C LEU A 102 -4.99 -3.72 -3.72
N ASP A 103 -4.07 -2.77 -3.76
CA ASP A 103 -3.69 -2.01 -4.94
C ASP A 103 -2.19 -2.17 -5.20
N VAL A 104 -1.84 -2.76 -6.35
CA VAL A 104 -0.44 -2.89 -6.77
C VAL A 104 0.02 -1.58 -7.40
N THR A 105 0.92 -0.89 -6.71
CA THR A 105 1.46 0.39 -7.17
C THR A 105 2.54 0.16 -8.22
N GLY A 106 2.48 0.91 -9.32
CA GLY A 106 3.47 0.85 -10.40
C GLY A 106 3.27 -0.28 -11.43
N ALA A 107 2.20 -1.07 -11.31
CA ALA A 107 1.82 -2.03 -12.34
C ALA A 107 1.17 -1.35 -13.55
N ALA A 108 1.52 -1.81 -14.76
CA ALA A 108 0.90 -1.39 -16.02
C ALA A 108 0.48 -2.65 -16.81
N PRO A 109 -0.82 -2.96 -16.91
CA PRO A 109 -1.97 -2.21 -16.37
C PRO A 109 -2.06 -2.25 -14.83
N PRO A 110 -2.83 -1.35 -14.20
CA PRO A 110 -3.09 -1.40 -12.75
C PRO A 110 -3.67 -2.75 -12.34
N VAL A 111 -3.19 -3.31 -11.24
CA VAL A 111 -3.69 -4.56 -10.68
C VAL A 111 -4.24 -4.25 -9.29
N SER A 112 -5.51 -4.57 -9.07
CA SER A 112 -6.14 -4.44 -7.76
C SER A 112 -7.09 -5.59 -7.48
N ALA A 113 -7.40 -5.79 -6.20
CA ALA A 113 -8.41 -6.73 -5.75
C ALA A 113 -9.23 -6.14 -4.61
N THR A 114 -10.50 -6.54 -4.56
CA THR A 114 -11.40 -6.21 -3.46
C THR A 114 -12.02 -7.51 -2.95
N TRP A 115 -11.83 -7.76 -1.67
CA TRP A 115 -12.37 -8.92 -0.97
C TRP A 115 -13.31 -8.46 0.13
N LEU A 116 -14.44 -9.13 0.26
CA LEU A 116 -15.25 -9.07 1.47
C LEU A 116 -14.87 -10.27 2.34
N PHE A 117 -14.63 -10.04 3.62
CA PHE A 117 -14.35 -11.10 4.58
C PHE A 117 -15.42 -11.13 5.65
N ARG A 118 -15.95 -12.32 5.93
CA ARG A 118 -16.65 -12.58 7.17
C ARG A 118 -15.65 -13.10 8.19
N VAL A 119 -15.49 -12.38 9.27
CA VAL A 119 -14.63 -12.78 10.39
C VAL A 119 -15.50 -13.31 11.51
N THR A 120 -15.13 -14.48 12.02
CA THR A 120 -15.72 -15.09 13.21
C THR A 120 -14.62 -15.39 14.20
N ILE A 121 -14.77 -14.94 15.44
CA ILE A 121 -13.87 -15.17 16.56
C ILE A 121 -14.68 -15.87 17.66
N ASP A 122 -14.22 -17.05 18.06
CA ASP A 122 -14.82 -17.84 19.14
C ASP A 122 -13.74 -18.53 19.99
N ALA A 123 -14.17 -19.43 20.89
CA ALA A 123 -13.25 -20.15 21.77
C ALA A 123 -12.29 -21.10 21.04
N ASN A 124 -12.60 -21.48 19.79
CA ASN A 124 -11.79 -22.37 18.96
C ASN A 124 -10.79 -21.62 18.08
N GLY A 125 -10.89 -20.29 18.00
CA GLY A 125 -9.96 -19.44 17.27
C GLY A 125 -10.65 -18.42 16.39
N VAL A 126 -10.02 -18.11 15.26
CA VAL A 126 -10.52 -17.16 14.27
C VAL A 126 -10.66 -17.81 12.91
N THR A 127 -11.78 -17.50 12.25
CA THR A 127 -12.04 -17.88 10.85
C THR A 127 -12.29 -16.62 10.03
N LEU A 128 -11.57 -16.49 8.92
CA LEU A 128 -11.78 -15.45 7.92
C LEU A 128 -12.26 -16.11 6.63
N LEU A 129 -13.52 -15.89 6.28
CA LEU A 129 -14.15 -16.46 5.10
C LEU A 129 -14.18 -15.40 3.99
N PRO A 130 -13.37 -15.56 2.91
CA PRO A 130 -13.36 -14.62 1.80
C PRO A 130 -14.58 -14.77 0.90
N TYR A 131 -15.00 -13.65 0.33
CA TYR A 131 -15.99 -13.54 -0.72
C TYR A 131 -15.40 -12.73 -1.88
N ARG A 132 -15.62 -13.21 -3.10
CA ARG A 132 -15.30 -12.46 -4.33
C ARG A 132 -16.52 -11.69 -4.82
N ALA A 133 -16.28 -10.53 -5.41
CA ALA A 133 -17.31 -9.82 -6.15
C ALA A 133 -17.70 -10.61 -7.42
N THR A 134 -18.99 -10.63 -7.77
CA THR A 134 -19.47 -11.13 -9.07
C THR A 134 -19.11 -10.17 -10.20
N ASP A 135 -19.13 -8.86 -9.93
CA ASP A 135 -18.67 -7.78 -10.79
C ASP A 135 -17.69 -6.86 -10.02
N PRO A 136 -16.37 -7.14 -10.09
CA PRO A 136 -15.37 -6.32 -9.41
C PRO A 136 -15.36 -4.85 -9.84
N ALA A 137 -15.71 -4.55 -11.09
CA ALA A 137 -15.69 -3.18 -11.61
C ALA A 137 -16.85 -2.35 -11.03
N ALA A 138 -18.05 -2.94 -10.94
CA ALA A 138 -19.20 -2.29 -10.30
C ALA A 138 -18.95 -2.02 -8.81
N ILE A 139 -18.34 -2.97 -8.10
CA ILE A 139 -17.95 -2.78 -6.70
C ILE A 139 -16.91 -1.66 -6.58
N ALA A 140 -15.85 -1.67 -7.40
CA ALA A 140 -14.84 -0.62 -7.38
C ALA A 140 -15.42 0.79 -7.63
N ALA A 141 -16.35 0.92 -8.59
CA ALA A 141 -17.02 2.18 -8.88
C ALA A 141 -17.81 2.71 -7.67
N ARG A 142 -18.51 1.84 -6.94
CA ARG A 142 -19.25 2.20 -5.72
C ARG A 142 -18.33 2.56 -4.55
N LEU A 143 -17.16 1.92 -4.47
CA LEU A 143 -16.18 2.20 -3.43
C LEU A 143 -15.51 3.57 -3.60
N GLY A 144 -15.39 4.06 -4.84
CA GLY A 144 -14.88 5.39 -5.15
C GLY A 144 -15.83 6.54 -4.77
N ASP A 145 -17.12 6.25 -4.53
CA ASP A 145 -18.11 7.24 -4.11
C ASP A 145 -18.09 7.41 -2.58
N ALA A 146 -17.11 8.17 -2.09
CA ALA A 146 -16.94 8.41 -0.65
C ALA A 146 -18.11 9.14 0.03
N ALA A 147 -19.04 9.72 -0.75
CA ALA A 147 -20.23 10.36 -0.20
C ALA A 147 -21.25 9.34 0.31
N LYS A 148 -21.14 8.07 -0.08
CA LYS A 148 -22.09 7.01 0.26
C LYS A 148 -21.47 5.97 1.19
N ARG A 149 -22.26 5.55 2.19
CA ARG A 149 -21.94 4.36 2.98
C ARG A 149 -22.00 3.14 2.05
N PHE A 150 -20.97 2.31 2.08
CA PHE A 150 -20.96 1.07 1.32
C PHE A 150 -21.89 0.04 1.99
N GLU A 151 -22.89 -0.43 1.23
CA GLU A 151 -23.84 -1.45 1.67
C GLU A 151 -23.56 -2.79 0.95
N VAL A 152 -23.49 -3.88 1.70
CA VAL A 152 -23.22 -5.20 1.13
C VAL A 152 -24.52 -5.78 0.57
N GLN A 153 -24.57 -6.03 -0.74
CA GLN A 153 -25.69 -6.73 -1.38
C GLN A 153 -25.34 -8.21 -1.54
N PRO A 154 -26.04 -9.16 -0.87
CA PRO A 154 -25.63 -10.57 -0.85
C PRO A 154 -25.46 -11.23 -2.22
N ASN A 155 -26.23 -10.81 -3.22
CA ASN A 155 -26.16 -11.33 -4.60
C ASN A 155 -24.95 -10.85 -5.41
N GLU A 156 -24.20 -9.87 -4.91
CA GLU A 156 -22.97 -9.35 -5.54
C GLU A 156 -21.72 -10.10 -5.08
N TRP A 157 -21.84 -11.04 -4.14
CA TRP A 157 -20.72 -11.70 -3.49
C TRP A 157 -20.85 -13.22 -3.53
N VAL A 158 -19.79 -13.89 -3.99
CA VAL A 158 -19.68 -15.35 -4.03
C VAL A 158 -18.70 -15.78 -2.95
N GLU A 159 -19.17 -16.64 -2.06
CA GLU A 159 -18.36 -17.23 -1.00
C GLU A 159 -17.26 -18.13 -1.56
N LEU A 160 -16.09 -18.10 -0.91
CA LEU A 160 -14.93 -18.94 -1.24
C LEU A 160 -14.56 -19.79 -0.02
N ASP A 161 -15.45 -20.71 0.34
CA ASP A 161 -15.34 -21.60 1.51
C ASP A 161 -14.05 -22.42 1.53
N ALA A 162 -13.63 -22.98 0.38
CA ALA A 162 -12.38 -23.74 0.27
C ALA A 162 -11.12 -22.86 0.50
N CYS A 163 -11.27 -21.54 0.52
CA CYS A 163 -10.23 -20.56 0.81
C CYS A 163 -10.42 -19.88 2.17
N ALA A 164 -11.24 -20.43 3.07
CA ALA A 164 -11.33 -19.93 4.44
C ALA A 164 -9.96 -20.01 5.14
N LEU A 165 -9.58 -18.92 5.81
CA LEU A 165 -8.40 -18.90 6.66
C LEU A 165 -8.79 -19.26 8.08
N HIS A 166 -8.07 -20.19 8.69
CA HIS A 166 -8.25 -20.60 10.07
C HIS A 166 -7.00 -20.29 10.87
N GLY A 167 -7.17 -19.93 12.14
CA GLY A 167 -6.04 -19.55 12.97
C GLY A 167 -6.40 -19.14 14.39
N THR A 168 -5.54 -18.33 14.99
CA THR A 168 -5.67 -17.87 16.37
C THR A 168 -5.58 -16.34 16.46
N MET A 169 -6.30 -15.79 17.42
CA MET A 169 -6.20 -14.39 17.83
C MET A 169 -5.75 -14.35 19.30
N GLN A 170 -4.61 -13.74 19.59
CA GLN A 170 -4.07 -13.63 20.95
C GLN A 170 -3.49 -12.24 21.19
N ALA A 171 -3.99 -11.52 22.19
CA ALA A 171 -3.46 -10.21 22.59
C ALA A 171 -3.30 -9.20 21.44
N GLY A 172 -4.26 -9.16 20.50
CA GLY A 172 -4.19 -8.28 19.34
C GLY A 172 -3.21 -8.74 18.25
N HIS A 173 -2.79 -10.01 18.28
CA HIS A 173 -2.01 -10.66 17.24
C HIS A 173 -2.84 -11.74 16.57
N LEU A 174 -3.01 -11.63 15.25
CA LEU A 174 -3.69 -12.59 14.39
C LEU A 174 -2.66 -13.43 13.63
N VAL A 175 -2.83 -14.75 13.65
CA VAL A 175 -2.15 -15.66 12.71
C VAL A 175 -3.20 -16.58 12.11
N ALA A 176 -3.34 -16.58 10.79
CA ALA A 176 -4.31 -17.43 10.08
C ALA A 176 -3.79 -17.88 8.70
N SER A 177 -4.21 -19.06 8.26
CA SER A 177 -3.82 -19.62 6.96
C SER A 177 -4.92 -20.46 6.33
N VAL A 178 -4.94 -20.54 5.00
CA VAL A 178 -5.79 -21.48 4.25
C VAL A 178 -5.22 -22.90 4.26
N ASP A 179 -6.09 -23.89 4.04
CA ASP A 179 -5.66 -25.14 3.42
C ASP A 179 -5.39 -24.90 1.93
N GLN A 180 -4.12 -24.90 1.53
CA GLN A 180 -3.72 -24.55 0.17
C GLN A 180 -4.27 -25.51 -0.88
N ALA A 181 -4.41 -26.80 -0.54
CA ALA A 181 -4.90 -27.80 -1.48
C ALA A 181 -6.38 -27.55 -1.82
N SER A 182 -7.22 -27.30 -0.80
CA SER A 182 -8.62 -26.96 -0.99
C SER A 182 -8.79 -25.65 -1.76
N CYS A 183 -8.07 -24.59 -1.38
CA CYS A 183 -8.23 -23.29 -2.01
C CYS A 183 -7.77 -23.28 -3.48
N ALA A 184 -6.72 -24.03 -3.82
CA ALA A 184 -6.20 -24.09 -5.18
C ALA A 184 -7.23 -24.60 -6.21
N SER A 185 -8.19 -25.41 -5.78
CA SER A 185 -9.25 -25.95 -6.65
C SER A 185 -10.21 -24.87 -7.20
N LEU A 186 -10.32 -23.71 -6.53
CA LEU A 186 -11.25 -22.63 -6.90
C LEU A 186 -10.63 -21.58 -7.85
N LEU A 187 -9.31 -21.54 -7.97
CA LEU A 187 -8.58 -20.45 -8.63
C LEU A 187 -8.96 -20.19 -10.09
N PRO A 188 -9.18 -21.22 -10.95
CA PRO A 188 -9.54 -20.97 -12.35
C PRO A 188 -10.83 -20.15 -12.53
N GLY A 189 -11.71 -20.11 -11.51
CA GLY A 189 -13.00 -19.40 -11.56
C GLY A 189 -13.00 -17.99 -10.96
N ILE A 190 -11.89 -17.53 -10.37
CA ILE A 190 -11.82 -16.24 -9.65
C ILE A 190 -11.35 -15.10 -10.57
N GLY A 191 -10.57 -15.41 -11.61
CA GLY A 191 -10.03 -14.42 -12.54
C GLY A 191 -8.72 -13.77 -12.06
N ALA A 192 -8.35 -12.63 -12.65
CA ALA A 192 -7.04 -11.99 -12.41
C ALA A 192 -6.84 -11.53 -10.95
N SER A 193 -7.91 -11.17 -10.24
CA SER A 193 -7.85 -10.78 -8.82
C SER A 193 -7.38 -11.91 -7.92
N ALA A 194 -7.50 -13.18 -8.33
CA ALA A 194 -7.03 -14.34 -7.58
C ALA A 194 -5.55 -14.23 -7.18
N ALA A 195 -4.73 -13.56 -8.00
CA ALA A 195 -3.33 -13.27 -7.72
C ALA A 195 -3.11 -12.54 -6.38
N LEU A 196 -4.08 -11.75 -5.93
CA LEU A 196 -4.05 -10.99 -4.69
C LEU A 196 -4.95 -11.57 -3.58
N LEU A 197 -5.39 -12.82 -3.71
CA LEU A 197 -6.13 -13.50 -2.64
C LEU A 197 -5.18 -13.80 -1.47
N PRO A 198 -5.47 -13.32 -0.23
CA PRO A 198 -4.70 -13.67 0.94
C PRO A 198 -4.79 -15.17 1.26
N LEU A 199 -3.64 -15.83 1.43
CA LEU A 199 -3.55 -17.24 1.78
C LEU A 199 -3.00 -17.47 3.19
N ARG A 200 -2.17 -16.54 3.66
CA ARG A 200 -1.66 -16.50 5.04
C ARG A 200 -1.62 -15.07 5.51
N ILE A 201 -1.99 -14.88 6.77
CA ILE A 201 -2.02 -13.60 7.45
C ILE A 201 -1.32 -13.76 8.79
N ASP A 202 -0.41 -12.85 9.07
CA ASP A 202 0.20 -12.64 10.37
C ASP A 202 0.17 -11.13 10.62
N ALA A 203 -0.67 -10.67 11.54
CA ALA A 203 -0.99 -9.26 11.69
C ALA A 203 -1.04 -8.83 13.16
N ASP A 204 -0.38 -7.71 13.47
CA ASP A 204 -0.43 -7.04 14.77
C ASP A 204 -0.82 -5.56 14.60
N ALA A 205 -0.70 -4.77 15.67
CA ALA A 205 -1.06 -3.36 15.65
C ALA A 205 -0.27 -2.53 14.62
N GLU A 206 0.93 -2.91 14.20
CA GLU A 206 1.80 -2.10 13.34
C GLU A 206 2.15 -2.77 12.01
N ILE A 207 2.14 -4.10 11.96
CA ILE A 207 2.61 -4.88 10.81
C ILE A 207 1.52 -5.82 10.32
N LEU A 208 1.33 -5.84 9.01
CA LEU A 208 0.50 -6.79 8.29
C LEU A 208 1.37 -7.62 7.35
N ARG A 209 1.57 -8.89 7.69
CA ARG A 209 2.24 -9.88 6.85
C ARG A 209 1.22 -10.70 6.10
N VAL A 210 1.29 -10.67 4.77
CA VAL A 210 0.34 -11.37 3.90
C VAL A 210 1.11 -12.15 2.86
N ALA A 211 0.81 -13.45 2.72
CA ALA A 211 1.19 -14.19 1.53
C ALA A 211 -0.03 -14.25 0.61
N THR A 212 0.06 -13.68 -0.58
CA THR A 212 -0.99 -13.82 -1.59
C THR A 212 -0.75 -15.03 -2.47
N PHE A 213 -1.72 -15.36 -3.33
CA PHE A 213 -1.53 -16.41 -4.32
C PHE A 213 -0.33 -16.14 -5.26
N ALA A 214 -0.14 -14.89 -5.70
CA ALA A 214 0.99 -14.53 -6.56
C ALA A 214 2.35 -14.72 -5.88
N ASP A 215 2.43 -14.61 -4.55
CA ASP A 215 3.68 -14.82 -3.81
C ASP A 215 4.18 -16.26 -3.89
N GLN A 216 3.31 -17.24 -4.14
CA GLN A 216 3.73 -18.65 -4.30
C GLN A 216 4.73 -18.85 -5.44
N ALA A 217 4.65 -18.02 -6.48
CA ALA A 217 5.61 -18.06 -7.59
C ALA A 217 7.01 -17.56 -7.19
N ARG A 218 7.13 -16.77 -6.11
CA ARG A 218 8.43 -16.30 -5.59
C ARG A 218 9.08 -17.35 -4.70
N SER A 219 8.33 -17.90 -3.74
CA SER A 219 8.76 -18.95 -2.81
C SER A 219 7.56 -19.47 -2.02
N PRO A 220 7.54 -20.73 -1.57
CA PRO A 220 6.53 -21.24 -0.64
C PRO A 220 6.41 -20.42 0.66
N THR A 221 7.50 -19.76 1.08
CA THR A 221 7.57 -18.93 2.30
C THR A 221 7.52 -17.43 2.01
N ALA A 222 7.31 -17.03 0.75
CA ALA A 222 7.20 -15.63 0.39
C ALA A 222 6.03 -14.97 1.12
N LEU A 223 6.28 -13.76 1.61
CA LEU A 223 5.31 -12.90 2.28
C LEU A 223 5.58 -11.45 1.92
N GLN A 224 4.53 -10.65 1.92
CA GLN A 224 4.55 -9.20 1.88
C GLN A 224 4.53 -8.71 3.32
N GLU A 225 5.47 -7.85 3.69
CA GLU A 225 5.52 -7.22 5.02
C GLU A 225 5.14 -5.74 4.85
N ALA A 226 3.89 -5.42 5.15
CA ALA A 226 3.36 -4.07 5.06
C ALA A 226 3.30 -3.43 6.45
N ARG A 227 3.67 -2.16 6.54
CA ARG A 227 3.58 -1.38 7.79
C ARG A 227 2.32 -0.55 7.79
N ARG A 228 1.74 -0.34 8.97
CA ARG A 228 0.61 0.56 9.15
C ARG A 228 1.00 1.97 8.76
N VAL A 229 0.17 2.54 7.91
CA VAL A 229 0.35 3.85 7.33
C VAL A 229 -0.03 4.95 8.33
N ARG A 230 0.82 5.98 8.45
CA ARG A 230 0.49 7.22 9.18
C ARG A 230 0.36 8.37 8.20
N TRP A 231 -0.73 9.12 8.34
CA TRP A 231 -1.05 10.24 7.47
C TRP A 231 -0.50 11.56 8.01
N PHE A 232 0.11 12.34 7.13
CA PHE A 232 0.62 13.67 7.39
C PHE A 232 -0.16 14.68 6.56
N GLY A 233 -0.53 15.78 7.18
CA GLY A 233 -1.15 16.94 6.57
C GLY A 233 -0.16 18.10 6.48
N GLY A 234 -0.34 19.01 5.53
CA GLY A 234 0.54 20.18 5.49
C GLY A 234 0.42 21.06 4.26
N TRP A 235 1.54 21.65 3.88
CA TRP A 235 1.65 22.60 2.77
C TRP A 235 2.97 22.45 2.03
N ALA A 236 2.97 22.84 0.76
CA ALA A 236 4.18 23.08 -0.01
C ALA A 236 4.10 24.44 -0.68
N ALA A 237 5.25 25.07 -0.89
CA ALA A 237 5.39 26.25 -1.71
C ALA A 237 6.53 26.04 -2.70
N ILE A 238 6.30 26.40 -3.97
CA ILE A 238 7.30 26.34 -5.03
C ILE A 238 7.43 27.70 -5.71
N ASN A 239 8.66 28.10 -5.99
CA ASN A 239 8.95 29.31 -6.73
C ASN A 239 8.83 29.09 -8.24
N GLY A 240 8.22 30.01 -8.97
CA GLY A 240 8.06 29.92 -10.43
C GLY A 240 9.39 29.87 -11.20
N ALA A 241 10.48 30.37 -10.61
CA ALA A 241 11.83 30.24 -11.18
C ALA A 241 12.49 28.87 -10.94
N GLY A 242 11.83 27.98 -10.18
CA GLY A 242 12.35 26.65 -9.84
C GLY A 242 13.74 26.71 -9.19
N PRO A 243 14.64 25.74 -9.45
CA PRO A 243 16.01 25.73 -8.92
C PRO A 243 16.85 26.98 -9.21
N HIS A 244 16.42 27.85 -10.13
CA HIS A 244 17.07 29.12 -10.46
C HIS A 244 16.53 30.31 -9.65
N ALA A 245 15.62 30.09 -8.70
CA ALA A 245 15.12 31.15 -7.83
C ALA A 245 16.26 31.79 -7.02
N THR A 246 16.16 33.11 -6.87
CA THR A 246 17.06 33.92 -6.05
C THR A 246 16.34 34.40 -4.80
N MET A 247 17.05 35.03 -3.87
CA MET A 247 16.42 35.62 -2.67
C MET A 247 15.35 36.67 -3.00
N ASP A 248 15.45 37.34 -4.15
CA ASP A 248 14.51 38.36 -4.60
C ASP A 248 13.32 37.77 -5.40
N SER A 249 13.29 36.46 -5.64
CA SER A 249 12.22 35.80 -6.38
C SER A 249 10.94 35.74 -5.55
N LYS A 250 9.93 36.53 -5.94
CA LYS A 250 8.66 36.67 -5.20
C LYS A 250 7.50 35.82 -5.74
N ASP A 251 7.67 35.15 -6.88
CA ASP A 251 6.61 34.34 -7.49
C ASP A 251 6.49 32.97 -6.81
N TRP A 252 5.86 32.93 -5.64
CA TRP A 252 5.60 31.70 -4.90
C TRP A 252 4.19 31.18 -5.16
N HIS A 253 4.12 29.88 -5.42
CA HIS A 253 2.89 29.11 -5.62
C HIS A 253 2.74 28.19 -4.42
N GLU A 254 1.74 28.48 -3.58
CA GLU A 254 1.48 27.74 -2.36
C GLU A 254 0.34 26.74 -2.59
N GLN A 255 0.60 25.48 -2.26
CA GLN A 255 -0.38 24.40 -2.20
C GLN A 255 -0.63 24.07 -0.73
N ARG A 256 -1.81 24.47 -0.25
CA ARG A 256 -2.31 24.11 1.08
C ARG A 256 -3.04 22.78 1.03
N SER A 257 -3.19 22.14 2.19
CA SER A 257 -3.94 20.89 2.34
C SER A 257 -3.29 19.69 1.65
N LEU A 258 -1.96 19.61 1.70
CA LEU A 258 -1.28 18.36 1.36
C LEU A 258 -1.77 17.26 2.31
N ARG A 259 -1.94 16.06 1.76
CA ARG A 259 -2.16 14.84 2.55
C ARG A 259 -1.31 13.75 1.93
N ILE A 260 -0.35 13.24 2.68
CA ILE A 260 0.63 12.26 2.24
C ILE A 260 0.89 11.28 3.37
N HIS A 261 1.23 10.05 3.04
CA HIS A 261 1.47 9.04 4.06
C HIS A 261 2.94 8.61 4.13
N ASP A 262 3.36 8.10 5.28
CA ASP A 262 4.77 7.85 5.61
C ASP A 262 5.33 6.50 5.13
N GLU A 263 4.64 5.80 4.24
CA GLU A 263 5.10 4.54 3.68
C GLU A 263 5.33 4.66 2.17
N GLY A 264 6.06 5.71 1.77
CA GLY A 264 6.35 5.99 0.35
C GLY A 264 5.20 6.70 -0.35
N GLY A 265 4.41 7.48 0.39
CA GLY A 265 3.42 8.36 -0.23
C GLY A 265 4.12 9.37 -1.12
N LEU A 266 3.60 9.58 -2.33
CA LEU A 266 4.13 10.51 -3.33
C LEU A 266 3.03 11.50 -3.71
N LEU A 267 3.31 12.79 -3.64
CA LEU A 267 2.35 13.84 -3.93
C LEU A 267 2.96 14.88 -4.88
N ALA A 268 2.29 15.12 -6.02
CA ALA A 268 2.71 16.16 -6.95
C ALA A 268 2.56 17.54 -6.30
N VAL A 269 3.60 18.37 -6.45
CA VAL A 269 3.52 19.79 -6.13
C VAL A 269 2.87 20.50 -7.30
N LEU A 270 1.82 21.28 -7.02
CA LEU A 270 1.01 21.94 -8.03
C LEU A 270 1.30 23.43 -8.09
N TRP A 271 1.15 24.00 -9.29
CA TRP A 271 1.04 25.44 -9.48
C TRP A 271 -0.31 25.94 -8.98
N ARG A 272 -0.46 27.27 -8.86
CA ARG A 272 -1.71 27.90 -8.38
C ARG A 272 -2.92 27.58 -9.26
N ASP A 273 -2.70 27.31 -10.55
CA ASP A 273 -3.73 26.90 -11.49
C ASP A 273 -4.12 25.40 -11.39
N GLY A 274 -3.47 24.66 -10.48
CA GLY A 274 -3.69 23.24 -10.26
C GLY A 274 -2.90 22.32 -11.20
N SER A 275 -2.13 22.86 -12.15
CA SER A 275 -1.29 22.06 -13.03
C SER A 275 -0.03 21.56 -12.30
N ARG A 276 0.56 20.44 -12.78
CA ARG A 276 1.74 19.83 -12.15
C ARG A 276 2.97 20.71 -12.35
N SER A 277 3.75 20.89 -11.29
CA SER A 277 5.00 21.66 -11.36
C SER A 277 6.18 20.94 -12.01
N GLY A 278 6.06 19.63 -12.21
CA GLY A 278 7.17 18.76 -12.58
C GLY A 278 7.99 18.28 -11.38
N TYR A 279 7.57 18.61 -10.16
CA TYR A 279 8.15 18.13 -8.92
C TYR A 279 7.09 17.45 -8.05
N SER A 280 7.53 16.45 -7.29
CA SER A 280 6.73 15.76 -6.29
C SER A 280 7.47 15.72 -4.96
N VAL A 281 6.72 15.57 -3.87
CA VAL A 281 7.25 15.28 -2.54
C VAL A 281 6.96 13.83 -2.18
N GLU A 282 7.94 13.15 -1.59
CA GLU A 282 7.80 11.79 -1.08
C GLU A 282 8.01 11.77 0.44
N LEU A 283 7.13 11.09 1.17
CA LEU A 283 7.31 10.79 2.59
C LEU A 283 7.44 9.27 2.78
N SER A 284 8.53 8.82 3.40
CA SER A 284 8.74 7.40 3.65
C SER A 284 9.51 7.10 4.94
N ARG A 285 9.10 6.06 5.67
CA ARG A 285 9.90 5.41 6.70
C ARG A 285 10.85 4.43 6.02
N GLN A 286 12.14 4.58 6.29
CA GLN A 286 13.19 3.75 5.67
C GLN A 286 14.15 3.23 6.73
N ASN A 287 14.75 2.07 6.47
CA ASN A 287 15.82 1.51 7.28
C ASN A 287 17.18 1.96 6.69
N VAL A 288 17.92 2.81 7.39
CA VAL A 288 19.24 3.28 6.94
C VAL A 288 20.33 2.54 7.73
N GLY A 289 21.14 1.74 7.03
CA GLY A 289 22.30 1.09 7.66
C GLY A 289 21.94 0.06 8.73
N GLY A 290 21.28 -1.03 8.34
CA GLY A 290 20.83 -2.08 9.26
C GLY A 290 19.43 -1.80 9.79
N ASP A 291 19.30 -1.77 11.12
CA ASP A 291 18.00 -1.66 11.80
C ASP A 291 17.60 -0.21 12.17
N SER A 292 18.46 0.78 11.88
CA SER A 292 18.15 2.18 12.20
C SER A 292 17.05 2.70 11.26
N GLN A 293 15.93 3.12 11.83
CA GLN A 293 14.82 3.67 11.06
C GLN A 293 14.86 5.19 11.05
N VAL A 294 14.43 5.79 9.93
CA VAL A 294 14.28 7.24 9.78
C VAL A 294 12.97 7.56 9.08
N LEU A 295 12.40 8.72 9.38
CA LEU A 295 11.37 9.35 8.56
C LEU A 295 12.07 10.25 7.53
N LYS A 296 11.88 9.97 6.24
CA LYS A 296 12.49 10.70 5.13
C LYS A 296 11.44 11.52 4.40
N LEU A 297 11.70 12.82 4.25
CA LEU A 297 10.98 13.70 3.33
C LEU A 297 11.90 14.05 2.17
N ALA A 298 11.46 13.83 0.93
CA ALA A 298 12.25 14.06 -0.27
C ALA A 298 11.50 14.88 -1.32
N VAL A 299 12.25 15.62 -2.13
CA VAL A 299 11.75 16.27 -3.35
C VAL A 299 12.25 15.49 -4.57
N ILE A 300 11.33 15.11 -5.44
CA ILE A 300 11.55 14.29 -6.63
C ILE A 300 11.28 15.14 -7.87
N GLU A 301 12.15 15.03 -8.88
CA GLU A 301 11.92 15.55 -10.22
C GLU A 301 11.10 14.52 -11.03
N ASP A 302 9.89 14.88 -11.44
CA ASP A 302 8.93 13.95 -12.04
C ASP A 302 9.45 13.34 -13.36
N ALA A 303 10.16 14.14 -14.17
CA ALA A 303 10.63 13.73 -15.49
C ALA A 303 11.69 12.62 -15.42
N SER A 304 12.54 12.64 -14.40
CA SER A 304 13.66 11.72 -14.23
C SER A 304 13.46 10.71 -13.10
N ALA A 305 12.42 10.90 -12.27
CA ALA A 305 12.20 10.22 -11.00
C ALA A 305 13.38 10.33 -10.02
N ARG A 306 14.25 11.33 -10.19
CA ARG A 306 15.45 11.53 -9.36
C ARG A 306 15.11 12.31 -8.11
N THR A 307 15.59 11.85 -6.96
CA THR A 307 15.60 12.65 -5.72
C THR A 307 16.58 13.81 -5.84
N LEU A 308 16.08 15.05 -5.73
CA LEU A 308 16.89 16.27 -5.77
C LEU A 308 17.49 16.60 -4.41
N SER A 309 16.68 16.45 -3.35
CA SER A 309 17.11 16.66 -1.97
C SER A 309 16.20 15.89 -1.01
N TYR A 310 16.70 15.61 0.19
CA TYR A 310 15.94 14.97 1.25
C TYR A 310 16.41 15.41 2.63
N VAL A 311 15.55 15.27 3.63
CA VAL A 311 15.86 15.40 5.05
C VAL A 311 15.43 14.13 5.78
N TRP A 312 16.11 13.82 6.89
CA TRP A 312 15.72 12.77 7.81
C TRP A 312 15.29 13.37 9.15
N ALA A 313 14.31 12.73 9.76
CA ALA A 313 13.90 12.95 11.14
C ALA A 313 13.83 11.61 11.87
N ASN A 314 13.60 11.68 13.19
CA ASN A 314 13.23 10.51 13.98
C ASN A 314 12.03 9.80 13.31
N PRO A 315 12.01 8.46 13.23
CA PRO A 315 10.88 7.71 12.66
C PRO A 315 9.55 8.03 13.33
N ASP A 316 9.55 8.48 14.58
CA ASP A 316 8.37 8.87 15.36
C ASP A 316 8.10 10.38 15.36
N ALA A 317 8.79 11.14 14.51
CA ALA A 317 8.57 12.57 14.39
C ALA A 317 7.12 12.87 13.97
N THR A 318 6.46 13.74 14.73
CA THR A 318 5.11 14.23 14.41
C THR A 318 5.13 15.43 13.47
N ARG A 319 6.31 15.99 13.17
CA ARG A 319 6.50 17.10 12.24
C ARG A 319 7.79 16.93 11.46
N ILE A 320 7.77 17.26 10.18
CA ILE A 320 8.95 17.24 9.30
C ILE A 320 8.80 18.31 8.22
N GLY A 321 9.89 18.95 7.84
CA GLY A 321 9.86 19.97 6.81
C GLY A 321 11.23 20.24 6.22
N MET A 322 11.25 20.95 5.09
CA MET A 322 12.47 21.35 4.40
C MET A 322 12.29 22.66 3.65
N HIS A 323 13.41 23.35 3.43
CA HIS A 323 13.47 24.59 2.67
C HIS A 323 14.71 24.58 1.77
N LEU A 324 14.51 24.54 0.44
CA LEU A 324 15.56 24.48 -0.58
C LEU A 324 15.82 25.82 -1.29
N GLY A 325 15.23 26.92 -0.81
CA GLY A 325 15.33 28.24 -1.45
C GLY A 325 14.29 28.48 -2.54
N TRP A 326 13.91 27.41 -3.26
CA TRP A 326 12.90 27.45 -4.33
C TRP A 326 11.73 26.50 -4.09
N VAL A 327 11.87 25.56 -3.16
CA VAL A 327 10.79 24.69 -2.67
C VAL A 327 10.82 24.69 -1.15
N GLN A 328 9.63 24.75 -0.56
CA GLN A 328 9.41 24.64 0.88
C GLN A 328 8.30 23.62 1.12
N VAL A 329 8.46 22.79 2.14
CA VAL A 329 7.48 21.78 2.52
C VAL A 329 7.41 21.71 4.04
N GLY A 330 6.20 21.71 4.58
CA GLY A 330 5.95 21.47 6.01
C GLY A 330 4.84 20.45 6.17
N LEU A 331 5.12 19.38 6.92
CA LEU A 331 4.19 18.29 7.19
C LEU A 331 4.07 18.07 8.70
N GLU A 332 2.86 17.74 9.12
CA GLU A 332 2.51 17.40 10.50
C GLU A 332 1.63 16.15 10.49
N LEU A 333 1.87 15.25 11.44
CA LEU A 333 1.08 14.04 11.64
C LEU A 333 -0.37 14.44 11.88
N GLN A 334 -1.28 13.91 11.05
CA GLN A 334 -2.71 14.07 11.30
C GLN A 334 -3.04 13.25 12.54
N GLY A 335 -3.58 13.90 13.57
CA GLY A 335 -4.24 13.16 14.64
C GLY A 335 -5.35 12.28 14.04
N GLU A 336 -5.66 11.17 14.68
CA GLU A 336 -6.90 10.44 14.37
C GLU A 336 -8.04 11.44 14.38
N ALA A 337 -8.75 11.57 13.26
CA ALA A 337 -9.86 12.49 13.18
C ALA A 337 -10.83 12.15 14.33
N PRO A 338 -11.21 13.11 15.20
CA PRO A 338 -12.20 12.83 16.21
C PRO A 338 -13.46 12.33 15.52
N THR A 339 -13.87 11.12 15.88
CA THR A 339 -15.16 10.57 15.50
C THR A 339 -16.22 11.56 15.96
N ALA A 340 -16.86 12.23 15.00
CA ALA A 340 -18.07 12.97 15.28
C ALA A 340 -19.10 11.96 15.82
N HIS A 341 -19.34 12.01 17.13
CA HIS A 341 -20.42 11.31 17.81
C HIS A 341 -21.77 11.71 17.23
#